data_AF-A6VJ09-F1
#
_entry.id   AF-A6VJ09-F1
#
_cell.length_a   1.000
_cell.length_b   1.000
_cell.length_c   1.000
_cell.angle_alpha   90.00
_cell.angle_beta   90.00
_cell.angle_gamma   90.00
#
_symmetry.space_group_name_H-M   'P 1'
#
loop_
_entity.id
_entity.type
_entity.pdbx_description
1 polymer ?
#
loop_
_entity_poly.entity_id
_entity_poly.type
_entity_poly.pdbx_seq_one_letter_code
_entity_poly.pdbx_strand_id
1 'polypeptide(L)' 'MDIKLELKKYFRRDISYVLFIAFLAFFALSFLFRISYISMYSIIPYWSELVPQIEVYFGIAMAFLVLGIFFTEKVLK' A
#
# COMPACT_ATOMS: atom_id res chain seq x y z
N MET A 1 15.58 -5.16 32.49
CA MET A 1 16.10 -4.93 31.11
C MET A 1 15.08 -5.39 30.05
N ASP A 2 14.08 -6.21 30.42
CA ASP A 2 13.07 -6.76 29.50
C ASP A 2 11.98 -5.81 28.99
N ILE A 3 11.59 -4.79 29.77
CA ILE A 3 10.46 -3.91 29.39
C ILE A 3 10.73 -3.18 28.05
N LYS A 4 11.98 -2.79 27.77
CA LYS A 4 12.37 -2.16 26.48
C LYS A 4 12.26 -3.13 25.29
N LEU A 5 12.48 -4.42 25.52
CA LEU A 5 12.44 -5.46 24.49
C LEU A 5 10.99 -5.82 24.12
N GLU A 6 10.10 -5.88 25.11
CA GLU A 6 8.67 -6.11 24.91
C GLU A 6 7.98 -4.93 24.22
N LEU A 7 8.28 -3.69 24.64
CA LEU A 7 7.77 -2.47 23.99
C LEU A 7 8.18 -2.40 22.51
N LYS A 8 9.44 -2.75 22.18
CA LYS A 8 9.95 -2.78 20.81
C LYS A 8 9.25 -3.84 19.95
N LYS A 9 8.96 -5.01 20.53
CA LYS A 9 8.17 -6.07 19.86
C LYS A 9 6.72 -5.65 19.60
N TYR A 10 6.11 -4.95 20.56
CA TYR A 10 4.73 -4.49 20.44
C TYR A 10 4.60 -3.39 19.36
N PHE A 11 5.43 -2.34 19.44
CA PHE A 11 5.47 -1.28 18.42
C PHE A 11 5.71 -1.82 17.01
N ARG A 12 6.59 -2.82 16.88
CA ARG A 12 6.83 -3.48 15.60
C ARG A 12 5.58 -4.15 15.05
N ARG A 13 4.85 -4.90 15.87
CA ARG A 13 3.65 -5.63 15.44
C ARG A 13 2.58 -4.65 14.97
N ASP A 14 2.41 -3.55 15.68
CA ASP A 14 1.45 -2.51 15.30
C ASP A 14 1.86 -1.79 14.02
N ILE A 15 3.14 -1.42 13.86
CA ILE A 15 3.63 -0.76 12.64
C ILE A 15 3.48 -1.69 11.43
N SER A 16 3.90 -2.95 11.53
CA SER A 16 3.74 -3.91 10.43
C SER A 16 2.27 -4.17 10.10
N TYR A 17 1.39 -4.18 11.11
CA TYR A 17 -0.06 -4.32 10.91
C TYR A 17 -0.66 -3.10 10.20
N VAL A 18 -0.29 -1.88 10.61
CA VAL A 18 -0.71 -0.63 9.95
C VAL A 18 -0.22 -0.59 8.51
N LEU A 19 1.04 -0.97 8.24
CA LEU A 19 1.58 -1.04 6.89
C LEU A 19 0.84 -2.06 6.02
N PHE A 20 0.45 -3.20 6.60
CA PHE A 20 -0.32 -4.22 5.91
C PHE A 20 -1.75 -3.77 5.61
N ILE A 21 -2.43 -3.10 6.55
CA ILE A 21 -3.75 -2.50 6.31
C ILE A 21 -3.66 -1.43 5.22
N ALA A 22 -2.65 -0.55 5.27
CA ALA A 22 -2.44 0.46 4.26
C ALA A 22 -2.23 -0.19 2.88
N PHE A 23 -1.44 -1.26 2.80
CA PHE A 23 -1.26 -2.01 1.56
C PHE A 23 -2.58 -2.57 1.02
N LEU A 24 -3.41 -3.19 1.87
CA LEU A 24 -4.72 -3.69 1.48
C LEU A 24 -5.67 -2.58 0.99
N ALA A 25 -5.66 -1.43 1.65
CA ALA A 25 -6.48 -0.28 1.25
C ALA A 25 -6.06 0.26 -0.12
N PHE A 26 -4.75 0.42 -0.36
CA PHE A 26 -4.23 0.86 -1.66
C PHE A 26 -4.53 -0.17 -2.76
N PHE A 27 -4.43 -1.46 -2.46
CA PHE A 27 -4.80 -2.52 -3.38
C PHE A 27 -6.28 -2.49 -3.76
N ALA A 28 -7.17 -2.39 -2.76
CA ALA A 28 -8.61 -2.29 -2.99
C ALA A 28 -8.99 -1.05 -3.79
N LEU A 29 -8.37 0.10 -3.49
CA LEU A 29 -8.61 1.35 -4.20
C LEU A 29 -8.14 1.26 -5.67
N SER A 30 -6.96 0.67 -5.91
CA SER A 30 -6.44 0.41 -7.26
C SER A 30 -7.38 -0.48 -8.06
N PHE A 31 -7.93 -1.54 -7.43
CA PHE A 31 -8.91 -2.42 -8.06
C PHE A 31 -10.21 -1.70 -8.44
N LEU A 32 -10.75 -0.88 -7.54
CA LEU A 32 -11.94 -0.06 -7.82
C LEU A 32 -11.68 0.95 -8.96
N PHE A 33 -10.50 1.57 -8.98
CA PHE A 33 -10.09 2.47 -10.05
C PHE A 33 -10.05 1.74 -11.40
N ARG A 34 -9.51 0.52 -11.44
CA ARG A 34 -9.46 -0.28 -12.67
C ARG A 34 -10.83 -0.69 -13.17
N ILE A 35 -11.77 -1.03 -12.27
CA ILE A 35 -13.17 -1.27 -12.65
C ILE A 35 -13.77 0.00 -13.25
N SER A 36 -13.60 1.14 -12.59
CA SER A 36 -14.12 2.42 -13.07
C SER A 36 -13.58 2.79 -14.44
N TYR A 37 -12.31 2.47 -14.71
CA TYR A 37 -11.69 2.67 -16.01
C TYR A 37 -12.34 1.83 -17.09
N ILE A 38 -12.52 0.52 -16.87
CA ILE A 38 -13.18 -0.35 -17.84
C ILE A 38 -14.58 0.17 -18.18
N SER A 39 -15.31 0.70 -17.19
CA SER A 39 -16.67 1.23 -17.40
C SER A 39 -16.71 2.60 -18.08
N MET A 40 -15.72 3.47 -17.86
CA MET A 40 -15.77 4.88 -18.28
C MET A 40 -14.75 5.27 -19.36
N TYR A 41 -13.85 4.35 -19.75
CA TYR A 41 -12.78 4.60 -20.74
C TYR A 41 -13.30 5.16 -22.08
N SER A 42 -14.48 4.73 -22.53
CA SER A 42 -15.10 5.20 -23.77
C SER A 42 -15.95 6.46 -23.61
N ILE A 43 -16.23 6.89 -22.38
CA ILE A 43 -17.12 8.01 -22.06
C ILE A 43 -16.32 9.26 -21.77
N ILE A 44 -15.17 9.14 -21.10
CA ILE A 44 -14.37 10.28 -20.66
C ILE A 44 -13.03 10.29 -21.41
N PRO A 45 -12.78 11.30 -22.27
CA PRO A 45 -11.68 11.26 -23.25
C PRO A 45 -10.28 11.25 -22.63
N TYR A 46 -10.11 11.74 -21.40
CA TYR A 46 -8.81 11.78 -20.71
C TYR A 46 -8.57 10.58 -19.79
N TRP A 47 -9.56 9.69 -19.61
CA TRP A 47 -9.46 8.56 -18.67
C TRP A 47 -8.42 7.53 -19.13
N SER A 48 -8.25 7.41 -20.46
CA SER A 48 -7.28 6.55 -21.14
C SER A 48 -5.83 6.83 -20.76
N GLU A 49 -5.51 8.09 -20.47
CA GLU A 49 -4.17 8.53 -20.09
C GLU A 49 -4.03 8.70 -18.57
N LEU A 50 -5.07 9.22 -17.92
CA LEU A 50 -5.04 9.54 -16.49
C LEU A 50 -5.00 8.30 -15.60
N VAL A 51 -5.85 7.30 -15.87
CA VAL A 51 -5.92 6.12 -15.00
C VAL A 51 -4.63 5.30 -15.02
N PRO A 52 -4.01 5.00 -16.17
CA PRO A 52 -2.73 4.28 -16.16
C PRO A 52 -1.64 5.02 -15.39
N GLN A 53 -1.57 6.35 -15.47
CA GLN A 53 -0.62 7.14 -14.68
C GLN A 53 -0.89 7.00 -13.17
N ILE A 54 -2.17 7.08 -12.77
CA ILE A 54 -2.58 6.87 -11.39
C ILE A 54 -2.26 5.44 -10.91
N GLU A 55 -2.49 4.42 -11.73
CA GLU A 55 -2.12 3.03 -11.42
C GLU A 55 -0.62 2.87 -11.18
N VAL A 56 0.23 3.59 -11.93
CA VAL A 56 1.69 3.60 -11.70
C VAL A 56 2.03 4.18 -10.33
N TYR A 57 1.40 5.30 -9.93
CA TYR A 57 1.62 5.87 -8.58
C TYR A 57 1.14 4.92 -7.48
N PHE A 58 0.00 4.26 -7.66
CA PHE A 58 -0.47 3.22 -6.73
C PHE A 58 0.53 2.05 -6.63
N GLY A 59 1.07 1.60 -7.77
CA GLY A 59 2.09 0.56 -7.83
C GLY A 59 3.36 0.94 -7.05
N ILE A 60 3.85 2.16 -7.24
CA ILE A 60 5.02 2.69 -6.52
C ILE A 60 4.73 2.76 -5.01
N ALA A 61 3.57 3.30 -4.61
CA ALA A 61 3.18 3.37 -3.20
C ALA A 61 3.10 1.98 -2.54
N MET A 62 2.49 1.01 -3.23
CA MET A 62 2.43 -0.38 -2.77
C MET A 62 3.83 -1.01 -2.65
N ALA A 63 4.75 -0.75 -3.59
CA ALA A 63 6.12 -1.23 -3.51
C ALA A 63 6.87 -0.66 -2.29
N PHE A 64 6.69 0.63 -1.99
CA PHE A 64 7.25 1.24 -0.77
C PHE A 64 6.66 0.65 0.50
N LEU A 65 5.36 0.34 0.52
CA LEU A 65 4.72 -0.32 1.67
C LEU A 65 5.30 -1.73 1.89
N VAL A 66 5.51 -2.51 0.82
CA VAL A 66 6.16 -3.83 0.90
C VAL A 66 7.60 -3.71 1.42
N LEU A 67 8.37 -2.72 0.93
CA LEU A 67 9.71 -2.45 1.45
C LEU A 67 9.69 -2.04 2.93
N GLY A 68 8.71 -1.25 3.35
CA GLY A 68 8.48 -0.87 4.75
C GLY A 68 8.16 -2.08 5.63
N ILE A 69 7.33 -3.00 5.15
CA ILE A 69 7.03 -4.28 5.84
C ILE A 69 8.31 -5.11 5.97
N PHE A 70 9.07 -5.27 4.87
CA PHE A 70 10.31 -6.04 4.89
C PHE A 70 11.35 -5.41 5.83
N PHE A 71 11.49 -4.09 5.81
CA PHE A 71 12.39 -3.36 6.71
C PHE A 71 11.97 -3.53 8.17
N THR A 72 10.68 -3.36 8.47
CA THR A 72 10.16 -3.55 9.83
C THR A 72 10.32 -4.98 10.31
N GLU A 73 10.30 -5.98 9.42
CA GLU A 73 10.51 -7.40 9.77
C GLU A 73 12.00 -7.80 9.88
N LYS A 74 12.89 -7.22 9.07
CA LYS A 74 14.31 -7.59 9.01
C LYS A 74 15.23 -6.73 9.89
N VAL A 75 15.00 -5.43 9.99
CA VAL A 75 15.91 -4.50 10.69
C VAL A 75 15.57 -4.36 12.17
N LEU A 76 14.28 -4.44 12.52
CA LEU A 76 13.87 -4.42 13.93
C LEU A 76 13.96 -5.80 14.61
N LYS A 77 14.59 -6.80 13.96
CA LYS A 77 14.62 -8.21 14.38
C LYS A 77 15.58 -8.40 15.55
#